data_AF-A0A6G8FL92-F1
#
_entry.id   AF-A0A6G8FL92-F1
#
_cell.length_a   1.000
_cell.length_b   1.000
_cell.length_c   1.000
_cell.angle_alpha   90.00
_cell.angle_beta   90.00
_cell.angle_gamma   90.00
#
_symmetry.space_group_name_H-M   'P 1'
#
loop_
_entity.id
_entity.type
_entity.pdbx_description
1 polymer ?
#
loop_
_entity_poly.entity_id
_entity_poly.type
_entity_poly.pdbx_seq_one_letter_code
_entity_poly.pdbx_strand_id
1 'polypeptide(L)'
;MFSLLGSLNVALFVFNLVPLMPLDGGHIAGALYEGAKRGIARIRRKPDPGPIDTAKMVPVTFVVVIALGAMSLLLIYADLVKPVAFFG
;
A
#
# COMPACT_ATOMS: atom_id res chain seq x y z
N MET A 1 22.42 -4.79 19.69
CA MET A 1 21.10 -5.47 19.79
C MET A 1 19.93 -4.52 19.54
N PHE A 2 19.82 -3.38 20.22
CA PHE A 2 18.71 -2.43 20.03
C PHE A 2 18.57 -1.88 18.60
N SER A 3 19.68 -1.67 17.88
CA SER A 3 19.65 -1.22 16.49
C SER A 3 18.98 -2.24 15.54
N LEU A 4 19.23 -3.54 15.73
CA LEU A 4 18.63 -4.61 14.93
C LEU A 4 17.13 -4.76 15.21
N LEU A 5 16.73 -4.72 16.49
CA LEU A 5 15.32 -4.77 16.86
C LEU A 5 14.57 -3.51 16.41
N GLY A 6 15.21 -2.34 16.46
CA GLY A 6 14.66 -1.09 15.97
C GLY A 6 14.45 -1.12 14.45
N SER A 7 15.46 -1.53 13.67
CA SER A 7 15.34 -1.63 12.22
C SER A 7 14.30 -2.67 11.79
N LEU A 8 14.20 -3.79 12.50
CA LEU A 8 13.17 -4.81 12.26
C LEU A 8 11.76 -4.25 12.52
N ASN A 9 11.55 -3.54 13.64
CA ASN A 9 10.25 -2.94 13.95
C ASN A 9 9.84 -1.90 12.90
N VAL A 10 10.77 -1.03 12.48
CA VAL A 10 10.51 -0.05 11.42
C VAL A 10 10.20 -0.73 10.10
N ALA A 11 10.95 -1.78 9.73
CA ALA A 11 10.69 -2.55 8.51
C ALA A 11 9.30 -3.20 8.54
N LEU A 12 8.94 -3.88 9.64
CA LEU A 12 7.62 -4.47 9.81
C LEU A 12 6.50 -3.43 9.77
N PHE A 13 6.71 -2.26 10.35
CA PHE A 13 5.74 -1.16 10.32
C PHE A 13 5.52 -0.64 8.88
N VAL A 14 6.60 -0.39 8.15
CA VAL A 14 6.53 0.07 6.74
C VAL A 14 5.91 -1.01 5.86
N PHE A 15 6.27 -2.28 6.03
CA PHE A 15 5.64 -3.39 5.33
C PHE A 15 4.14 -3.48 5.64
N ASN A 16 3.74 -3.34 6.91
CA ASN A 16 2.33 -3.33 7.31
C ASN A 16 1.57 -2.15 6.71
N LEU A 17 2.20 -1.01 6.44
CA LEU A 17 1.56 0.12 5.77
C LEU A 17 1.32 -0.09 4.26
N VAL A 18 1.97 -1.08 3.64
CA VAL A 18 1.74 -1.37 2.22
C VAL A 18 0.31 -1.91 2.05
N PRO A 19 -0.50 -1.34 1.13
CA PRO A 19 -1.89 -1.75 0.92
C PRO A 19 -1.94 -3.06 0.13
N LEU A 20 -1.60 -4.16 0.80
CA LEU A 20 -1.68 -5.54 0.33
C LEU A 20 -2.62 -6.31 1.26
N MET A 21 -3.36 -7.29 0.73
CA MET A 21 -4.35 -8.07 1.51
C MET A 21 -3.67 -9.24 2.25
N PRO A 22 -2.73 -8.90 3.13
CA PRO A 22 -2.75 -9.34 4.54
C PRO A 22 -2.17 -8.28 5.52
N LEU A 23 -1.85 -7.08 5.04
CA LEU A 23 -1.12 -6.02 5.75
C LEU A 23 -2.10 -4.89 6.14
N ASP A 24 -2.00 -4.40 7.38
CA ASP A 24 -2.96 -3.47 8.00
C ASP A 24 -3.15 -2.15 7.24
N GLY A 25 -2.23 -1.78 6.36
CA GLY A 25 -2.23 -0.58 5.53
C GLY A 25 -3.41 -0.52 4.56
N GLY A 26 -3.96 -1.67 4.17
CA GLY A 26 -5.23 -1.74 3.46
C GLY A 26 -6.34 -1.07 4.26
N HIS A 27 -6.53 -1.45 5.53
CA HIS A 27 -7.54 -0.89 6.42
C HIS A 27 -7.32 0.60 6.69
N ILE A 28 -6.07 1.01 6.89
CA ILE A 28 -5.70 2.42 7.14
C ILE A 28 -6.06 3.30 5.93
N ALA A 29 -5.74 2.86 4.70
CA ALA A 29 -6.06 3.61 3.49
C ALA A 29 -7.58 3.84 3.33
N GLY A 30 -8.40 2.86 3.72
CA GLY A 30 -9.86 2.95 3.68
C GLY A 30 -10.44 3.84 4.74
N ALA A 31 -9.95 3.69 5.96
CA ALA A 31 -10.32 4.56 7.07
C ALA A 31 -9.94 6.02 6.79
N LEU A 32 -8.79 6.27 6.16
CA LEU A 32 -8.38 7.60 5.70
C LEU A 32 -9.32 8.15 4.62
N TYR A 33 -9.66 7.35 3.62
CA TYR A 33 -10.59 7.76 2.56
C TYR A 33 -12.00 8.02 3.09
N GLU A 34 -12.50 7.15 3.96
CA GLU A 34 -13.79 7.31 4.62
C GLU A 34 -13.79 8.55 5.52
N GLY A 35 -12.77 8.71 6.36
CA GLY A 35 -12.58 9.87 7.21
C GLY A 35 -12.52 11.18 6.41
N ALA A 36 -11.80 11.19 5.28
CA ALA A 36 -11.73 12.32 4.37
C ALA A 36 -13.09 12.62 3.73
N LYS A 37 -13.78 11.61 3.18
CA LYS A 37 -15.12 11.77 2.58
C LYS A 37 -16.14 12.26 3.60
N ARG A 38 -16.12 11.73 4.81
CA ARG A 38 -16.98 12.12 5.92
C ARG A 38 -16.68 13.56 6.38
N GLY A 39 -15.40 13.90 6.48
CA GLY A 39 -14.94 15.26 6.77
C GLY A 39 -15.42 16.26 5.72
N ILE A 40 -15.26 15.93 4.43
CA ILE A 40 -15.74 16.76 3.32
C ILE A 40 -17.27 16.89 3.33
N ALA A 41 -18.01 15.83 3.62
CA ALA A 41 -19.46 15.87 3.73
C ALA A 41 -19.94 16.76 4.89
N ARG A 42 -19.27 16.68 6.05
CA ARG A 42 -19.50 17.54 7.22
C ARG A 42 -19.23 19.01 6.89
N ILE A 43 -18.12 19.31 6.22
CA ILE A 43 -17.79 20.67 5.77
C ILE A 43 -18.82 21.19 4.77
N ARG A 44 -19.31 20.33 3.87
CA ARG A 44 -20.34 20.68 2.87
C ARG A 44 -21.78 20.63 3.40
N ARG A 45 -21.99 20.44 4.71
CA ARG A 45 -23.31 20.28 5.36
C ARG A 45 -24.23 19.27 4.65
N LYS A 46 -23.65 18.27 4.00
CA LYS A 46 -24.41 17.18 3.37
C LYS A 46 -24.61 16.05 4.39
N PRO A 47 -25.73 15.31 4.30
CA PRO A 47 -25.98 14.15 5.16
C PRO A 47 -24.81 13.15 5.06
N ASP A 48 -24.53 12.50 6.19
CA ASP A 48 -23.37 11.63 6.37
C ASP A 48 -23.37 10.53 5.30
N PRO A 49 -22.29 10.37 4.50
CA PRO A 49 -22.35 9.61 3.24
C PRO A 49 -22.31 8.08 3.40
N GLY A 50 -22.71 7.56 4.57
CA GLY A 50 -22.77 6.14 4.93
C GLY A 50 -21.40 5.46 5.05
N PRO A 51 -21.32 4.31 5.75
CA PRO A 51 -20.11 3.49 5.81
C PRO A 51 -19.70 3.08 4.39
N ILE A 52 -18.43 3.26 4.04
CA ILE A 52 -17.92 2.69 2.79
C ILE A 52 -17.55 1.23 3.08
N ASP A 53 -18.25 0.32 2.39
CA ASP A 53 -17.91 -1.10 2.39
C ASP A 53 -16.42 -1.30 2.13
N THR A 54 -15.76 -2.04 3.03
CA THR A 54 -14.39 -2.54 2.90
C THR A 54 -14.13 -3.23 1.55
N ALA A 55 -15.20 -3.74 0.91
CA ALA A 55 -15.17 -4.27 -0.45
C ALA A 55 -14.68 -3.26 -1.51
N LYS A 56 -14.88 -1.95 -1.32
CA LYS A 56 -14.39 -0.91 -2.24
C LYS A 56 -12.88 -0.67 -2.19
N MET A 57 -12.19 -1.29 -1.23
CA MET A 57 -10.73 -1.22 -1.13
C MET A 57 -10.01 -2.36 -1.84
N VAL A 58 -10.69 -3.49 -2.02
CA VAL A 58 -10.19 -4.63 -2.81
C VAL A 58 -9.60 -4.20 -4.16
N PRO A 59 -10.20 -3.28 -4.94
CA PRO A 59 -9.64 -2.83 -6.21
C PRO A 59 -8.32 -2.08 -6.06
N VAL A 60 -8.18 -1.25 -5.02
CA VAL A 60 -6.96 -0.46 -4.77
C VAL A 60 -5.80 -1.40 -4.44
N THR A 61 -6.06 -2.37 -3.56
CA THR A 61 -5.11 -3.42 -3.23
C THR A 61 -4.68 -4.19 -4.48
N PHE A 62 -5.63 -4.52 -5.35
CA PHE A 62 -5.35 -5.22 -6.61
C PHE A 62 -4.45 -4.40 -7.55
N VAL A 63 -4.68 -3.09 -7.65
CA VAL A 63 -3.83 -2.19 -8.44
C VAL A 63 -2.40 -2.17 -7.91
N VAL A 64 -2.21 -2.09 -6.59
CA VAL A 64 -0.86 -2.09 -5.98
C VAL A 64 -0.17 -3.44 -6.17
N VAL A 65 -0.88 -4.56 -5.98
CA VAL A 65 -0.35 -5.91 -6.26
C VAL A 65 0.11 -6.03 -7.71
N ILE A 66 -0.73 -5.61 -8.66
CA ILE A 66 -0.40 -5.67 -10.08
C ILE A 66 0.80 -4.79 -10.40
N ALA A 67 0.86 -3.56 -9.87
CA ALA A 67 1.96 -2.64 -10.11
C ALA A 67 3.29 -3.19 -9.57
N LEU A 68 3.29 -3.67 -8.32
CA LEU A 68 4.48 -4.27 -7.71
C LEU A 68 4.91 -5.56 -8.42
N GLY A 69 3.94 -6.41 -8.79
CA GLY A 69 4.20 -7.63 -9.56
C GLY A 69 4.77 -7.34 -10.95
N ALA A 70 4.21 -6.36 -11.67
CA ALA A 70 4.71 -5.93 -12.97
C ALA A 70 6.11 -5.33 -12.88
N MET A 71 6.38 -4.48 -11.87
CA MET A 71 7.72 -3.94 -11.62
C MET A 71 8.72 -5.07 -11.34
N SER A 72 8.34 -6.05 -10.52
CA SER A 72 9.18 -7.20 -10.20
C SER A 72 9.51 -8.03 -11.44
N LEU A 73 8.52 -8.30 -12.29
CA LEU A 73 8.70 -9.00 -13.56
C LEU A 73 9.61 -8.23 -14.52
N LEU A 74 9.44 -6.90 -14.61
CA LEU A 74 10.30 -6.04 -15.44
C LEU A 74 11.75 -6.04 -14.97
N LEU A 75 11.98 -6.01 -13.65
CA LEU A 75 13.34 -6.09 -13.09
C LEU A 75 13.98 -7.45 -13.37
N ILE A 76 13.27 -8.54 -13.12
CA ILE A 76 13.75 -9.90 -13.44
C ILE A 76 14.09 -10.01 -14.93
N TYR A 77 13.22 -9.49 -15.79
CA TYR A 77 13.47 -9.45 -17.23
C TYR A 77 14.70 -8.60 -17.58
N ALA A 78 14.86 -7.43 -16.95
CA ALA A 78 16.02 -6.57 -17.14
C ALA A 78 17.32 -7.28 -16.73
N ASP A 79 17.33 -7.99 -15.61
CA ASP A 79 18.50 -8.75 -15.13
C ASP A 79 18.85 -9.91 -16.09
N LEU A 80 17.84 -10.54 -16.72
CA LEU A 80 18.05 -11.62 -17.70
C LEU A 80 18.59 -11.10 -19.05
N VAL A 81 18.08 -9.97 -19.53
CA VAL A 81 18.40 -9.44 -20.87
C VAL A 81 19.62 -8.52 -20.87
N LYS A 82 19.77 -7.73 -19.82
CA LYS A 82 20.93 -6.87 -19.58
C LYS A 82 21.47 -7.22 -18.20
N PRO A 83 22.20 -8.34 -18.07
CA PRO A 83 22.88 -8.64 -16.82
C PRO A 83 23.76 -7.44 -16.46
N VAL A 84 23.55 -6.91 -15.26
CA VAL A 84 24.42 -5.88 -14.69
C VAL A 84 25.85 -6.42 -14.69
N ALA A 85 26.68 -5.88 -15.60
CA ALA A 85 28.09 -6.18 -15.62
C ALA A 85 28.72 -5.50 -14.40
N PHE A 86 28.93 -6.27 -13.33
CA PHE A 86 29.60 -5.79 -12.11
C PHE A 86 31.09 -5.46 -12.32
N PHE A 87 31.63 -5.73 -13.52
CA PHE A 87 32.98 -5.37 -13.94
C PHE A 87 32.91 -4.49 -15.19
N GLY A 88 33.03 -3.18 -14.97
CA GLY A 88 33.26 -2.13 -15.96
C GLY A 88 33.92 -0.96 -15.24
#